data_AF-A0A182GU63-F1
#
_entry.id   AF-A0A182GU63-F1
#
_cell.length_a   1.000
_cell.length_b   1.000
_cell.length_c   1.000
_cell.angle_alpha   90.00
_cell.angle_beta   90.00
_cell.angle_gamma   90.00
#
_symmetry.space_group_name_H-M   'P 1'
#
loop_
_entity.id
_entity.type
_entity.pdbx_description
1 polymer ?
#
loop_
_entity_poly.entity_id
_entity_poly.type
_entity_poly.pdbx_seq_one_letter_code
_entity_poly.pdbx_strand_id
1 'polypeptide(L)'
;MYKILVLAVAIAAVSAIQSPEFDPKTIDWSIVRTLRETDKYRARFGLAPLSDDEIRSSRISGGTVATPTDIPWAAGVLIHGGTSGHSFCSGTLISARFVLTAADCVVGESNIAIALNAANMANIGTLISVSHVLIHPNYSSFFNRDNLAILTLSQDAPIDDSTIRTVLLPRRSDAGLSFVDWSATTAGWGVTGNRDNEPVPTQFLQFATDSVTSNLACQLSYTWVRSTHICVQTNNGGPCDGDEGGPVTVREANRIFLIGIHSFHFSGIRGCDRGRSAVHTRITEISGGNIASPTDIPWAAGVIIHGGTSGHSFCSGVLISKRYVLTAAVCISGESTLTVALNSTDMMSIGTLISVSHINSHPNYSWLLGRDDIAILTLSRDAPVDDVTIRPIQMPRRSDVGKSFVDWSATTAGWGNTGNRDNEPIPTQHLQFATDSVSSNLICQLSYAWVRSTHICVATNNGGPCNADEGGPVTVREAGRTYLIGIHSFHFNGIRGCDRGRPAVHTRITEYLDWIEENSDVVVPA
;
A
#
# COMPACT_ATOMS: atom_id res chain seq x y z
N MET A 1 40.93 14.30 -57.14
CA MET A 1 41.66 13.02 -57.29
C MET A 1 41.26 12.11 -56.14
N TYR A 2 40.79 10.91 -56.50
CA TYR A 2 40.35 9.82 -55.63
C TYR A 2 41.48 9.19 -54.79
N LYS A 3 41.14 8.69 -53.58
CA LYS A 3 41.53 7.41 -52.93
C LYS A 3 41.12 7.49 -51.44
N ILE A 4 40.00 6.89 -50.98
CA ILE A 4 39.66 5.48 -50.68
C ILE A 4 40.36 4.89 -49.43
N LEU A 5 39.50 4.56 -48.44
CA LEU A 5 39.55 3.60 -47.30
C LEU A 5 40.66 3.75 -46.24
N VAL A 6 40.38 3.64 -44.93
CA VAL A 6 40.01 2.39 -44.23
C VAL A 6 39.20 2.71 -42.95
N LEU A 7 38.14 1.93 -42.73
CA LEU A 7 37.35 1.83 -41.49
C LEU A 7 38.24 1.37 -40.32
N ALA A 8 38.23 2.09 -39.21
CA ALA A 8 38.63 1.57 -37.91
C ALA A 8 37.38 1.44 -37.04
N VAL A 9 36.93 0.20 -36.85
CA VAL A 9 35.92 -0.18 -35.86
C VAL A 9 36.57 -0.01 -34.49
N ALA A 10 36.24 1.08 -33.78
CA ALA A 10 36.55 1.20 -32.36
C ALA A 10 35.59 0.30 -31.59
N ILE A 11 36.06 -0.89 -31.23
CA ILE A 11 35.44 -1.75 -30.23
C ILE A 11 35.43 -0.94 -28.93
N ALA A 12 34.24 -0.48 -28.51
CA ALA A 12 34.04 0.01 -27.16
C ALA A 12 34.28 -1.17 -26.22
N ALA A 13 35.46 -1.19 -25.60
CA ALA A 13 35.72 -2.08 -24.49
C ALA A 13 34.68 -1.77 -23.40
N VAL A 14 33.78 -2.71 -23.16
CA VAL A 14 32.94 -2.71 -21.96
C VAL A 14 33.90 -2.88 -20.78
N SER A 15 34.37 -1.77 -20.23
CA SER A 15 34.98 -1.75 -18.91
C SER A 15 33.87 -2.12 -17.94
N ALA A 16 33.84 -3.39 -17.53
CA ALA A 16 33.10 -3.80 -16.34
C ALA A 16 33.59 -2.89 -15.21
N ILE A 17 32.72 -1.98 -14.77
CA ILE A 17 32.95 -1.23 -13.54
C ILE A 17 32.86 -2.28 -12.44
N GLN A 18 34.01 -2.84 -12.06
CA GLN A 18 34.11 -3.57 -10.80
C GLN A 18 33.76 -2.57 -9.71
N SER A 19 32.59 -2.75 -9.09
CA SER A 19 32.28 -2.10 -7.82
C SER A 19 33.44 -2.39 -6.87
N PRO A 20 34.00 -1.40 -6.15
CA PRO A 20 35.03 -1.67 -5.16
C PRO A 20 34.51 -2.76 -4.21
N GLU A 21 35.28 -3.84 -4.09
CA GLU A 21 34.97 -4.97 -3.24
C GLU A 21 34.86 -4.47 -1.79
N PHE A 22 33.69 -4.63 -1.18
CA PHE A 22 33.45 -4.21 0.20
C PHE A 22 34.35 -5.06 1.11
N ASP A 23 35.30 -4.44 1.82
CA ASP A 23 36.17 -5.13 2.78
C ASP A 23 35.57 -5.04 4.20
N PRO A 24 35.01 -6.13 4.76
CA PRO A 24 34.43 -6.15 6.11
C PRO A 24 35.45 -5.85 7.23
N LYS A 25 36.76 -5.78 6.92
CA LYS A 25 37.81 -5.32 7.86
C LYS A 25 37.87 -3.80 8.02
N THR A 26 37.16 -3.04 7.18
CA THR A 26 37.07 -1.57 7.29
C THR A 26 36.05 -1.11 8.33
N ILE A 27 35.19 -2.03 8.81
CA ILE A 27 34.40 -1.82 10.03
C ILE A 27 35.38 -1.87 11.20
N ASP A 28 35.47 -0.78 11.96
CA ASP A 28 36.29 -0.75 13.18
C ASP A 28 35.61 -1.57 14.29
N TRP A 29 35.90 -2.87 14.30
CA TRP A 29 35.40 -3.82 15.30
C TRP A 29 35.95 -3.53 16.71
N SER A 30 36.93 -2.65 16.88
CA SER A 30 37.48 -2.30 18.21
C SER A 30 36.58 -1.34 18.99
N ILE A 31 35.64 -0.67 18.31
CA ILE A 31 34.60 0.18 18.92
C ILE A 31 33.36 -0.64 19.31
N VAL A 32 33.17 -1.81 18.68
CA VAL A 32 32.08 -2.75 18.95
C VAL A 32 32.50 -3.69 20.08
N ARG A 33 32.10 -3.39 21.32
CA ARG A 33 32.48 -4.21 22.47
C ARG A 33 31.68 -5.50 22.52
N THR A 34 32.39 -6.61 22.66
CA THR A 34 31.75 -7.92 22.88
C THR A 34 31.09 -7.97 24.27
N LEU A 35 30.02 -8.74 24.43
CA LEU A 35 29.41 -8.97 25.76
C LEU A 35 30.42 -9.49 26.79
N ARG A 36 31.43 -10.25 26.34
CA ARG A 36 32.55 -10.77 27.15
C ARG A 36 33.49 -9.66 27.67
N GLU A 37 33.53 -8.50 27.02
CA GLU A 37 34.24 -7.31 27.52
C GLU A 37 33.38 -6.49 28.48
N THR A 38 32.05 -6.66 28.45
CA THR A 38 31.12 -6.05 29.39
C THR A 38 31.20 -6.71 30.77
N ASP A 39 31.48 -8.02 30.83
CA ASP A 39 31.74 -8.73 32.10
C ASP A 39 32.98 -8.20 32.84
N LYS A 40 34.04 -7.82 32.09
CA LYS A 40 35.23 -7.17 32.67
C LYS A 40 34.91 -5.80 33.27
N TYR A 41 33.95 -5.08 32.70
CA TYR A 41 33.47 -3.80 33.22
C TYR A 41 32.55 -4.00 34.44
N ARG A 42 31.63 -4.97 34.40
CA ARG A 42 30.75 -5.35 35.53
C ARG A 42 31.54 -5.81 36.76
N ALA A 43 32.62 -6.55 36.55
CA ALA A 43 33.54 -6.97 37.60
C ALA A 43 34.19 -5.78 38.33
N ARG A 44 34.44 -4.64 37.66
CA ARG A 44 34.95 -3.42 38.30
C ARG A 44 33.96 -2.77 39.26
N PHE A 45 32.68 -3.10 39.15
CA PHE A 45 31.60 -2.63 40.02
C PHE A 45 31.02 -3.75 40.90
N GLY A 46 31.67 -4.91 40.97
CA GLY A 46 31.23 -6.04 41.81
C GLY A 46 29.96 -6.74 41.32
N LEU A 47 29.58 -6.57 40.05
CA LEU A 47 28.39 -7.18 39.46
C LEU A 47 28.75 -8.52 38.80
N ALA A 48 27.91 -9.54 39.00
CA ALA A 48 28.09 -10.87 38.42
C ALA A 48 28.00 -10.85 36.87
N PRO A 49 28.65 -11.78 36.15
CA PRO A 49 28.45 -11.98 34.71
C PRO A 49 26.97 -12.20 34.39
N LEU A 50 26.51 -11.73 33.23
CA LEU A 50 25.13 -11.99 32.81
C LEU A 50 24.96 -13.47 32.47
N SER A 51 23.88 -14.09 32.94
CA SER A 51 23.52 -15.47 32.57
C SER A 51 22.98 -15.55 31.13
N ASP A 52 23.09 -16.71 30.49
CA ASP A 52 22.57 -16.93 29.13
C ASP A 52 21.06 -16.63 29.02
N ASP A 53 20.30 -16.81 30.09
CA ASP A 53 18.86 -16.49 30.12
C ASP A 53 18.61 -14.98 30.31
N GLU A 54 19.46 -14.25 31.04
CA GLU A 54 19.43 -12.77 31.09
C GLU A 54 19.90 -12.13 29.78
N ILE A 55 20.73 -12.83 29.00
CA ILE A 55 21.13 -12.47 27.64
C ILE A 55 19.98 -12.70 26.65
N ARG A 56 19.14 -13.73 26.88
CA ARG A 56 18.00 -14.10 26.03
C ARG A 56 16.71 -13.32 26.32
N SER A 57 16.52 -12.78 27.52
CA SER A 57 15.24 -12.21 27.97
C SER A 57 15.00 -10.74 27.61
N SER A 58 15.77 -10.17 26.71
CA SER A 58 15.48 -8.83 26.20
C SER A 58 16.18 -8.66 24.87
N ARG A 59 15.60 -7.80 24.02
CA ARG A 59 16.12 -7.21 22.77
C ARG A 59 15.51 -7.95 21.57
N ILE A 60 14.55 -7.43 20.76
CA ILE A 60 13.89 -6.10 20.59
C ILE A 60 13.36 -5.59 21.94
N SER A 61 12.91 -4.35 22.13
CA SER A 61 12.25 -4.02 23.40
C SER A 61 11.05 -4.98 23.59
N GLY A 62 11.23 -6.07 24.37
CA GLY A 62 10.32 -7.23 24.41
C GLY A 62 10.51 -8.39 23.39
N GLY A 63 11.51 -8.39 22.49
CA GLY A 63 11.73 -9.43 21.46
C GLY A 63 12.71 -10.56 21.81
N THR A 64 12.87 -11.51 20.89
CA THR A 64 13.68 -12.74 21.01
C THR A 64 14.84 -12.75 20.01
N VAL A 65 16.01 -13.25 20.43
CA VAL A 65 17.18 -13.44 19.55
C VAL A 65 16.89 -14.53 18.52
N ALA A 66 17.11 -14.22 17.24
CA ALA A 66 16.95 -15.16 16.14
C ALA A 66 18.16 -16.10 16.00
N THR A 67 17.89 -17.36 15.71
CA THR A 67 18.85 -18.30 15.12
C THR A 67 18.94 -18.07 13.60
N PRO A 68 20.00 -18.57 12.94
CA PRO A 68 20.12 -18.49 11.46
C PRO A 68 18.92 -19.00 10.67
N THR A 69 18.08 -19.87 11.26
CA THR A 69 16.94 -20.49 10.58
C THR A 69 15.59 -19.84 10.86
N ASP A 70 15.51 -18.94 11.85
CA ASP A 70 14.23 -18.34 12.26
C ASP A 70 13.73 -17.33 11.22
N ILE A 71 14.60 -16.43 10.78
CA ILE A 71 14.31 -15.38 9.80
C ILE A 71 15.36 -15.41 8.66
N PRO A 72 15.40 -16.48 7.85
CA PRO A 72 16.45 -16.72 6.85
C PRO A 72 16.40 -15.78 5.64
N TRP A 73 15.35 -14.94 5.55
CA TRP A 73 15.20 -13.87 4.57
C TRP A 73 15.61 -12.51 5.10
N ALA A 74 15.99 -12.38 6.37
CA ALA A 74 16.48 -11.12 6.91
C ALA A 74 17.83 -10.77 6.25
N ALA A 75 17.96 -9.52 5.84
CA ALA A 75 19.13 -8.99 5.18
C ALA A 75 19.63 -7.74 5.92
N GLY A 76 20.90 -7.71 6.31
CA GLY A 76 21.52 -6.50 6.85
C GLY A 76 21.95 -5.57 5.71
N VAL A 77 21.52 -4.32 5.72
CA VAL A 77 21.85 -3.31 4.71
C VAL A 77 22.94 -2.41 5.28
N LEU A 78 24.18 -2.63 4.84
CA LEU A 78 25.37 -1.89 5.25
C LEU A 78 25.58 -0.71 4.31
N ILE A 79 25.66 0.50 4.85
CA ILE A 79 25.66 1.74 4.07
C ILE A 79 26.91 2.53 4.41
N HIS A 80 27.70 2.89 3.38
CA HIS A 80 28.96 3.59 3.58
C HIS A 80 29.01 4.93 2.84
N GLY A 81 29.31 5.99 3.59
CA GLY A 81 29.81 7.24 3.03
C GLY A 81 28.80 8.11 2.29
N GLY A 82 27.50 7.92 2.44
CA GLY A 82 26.53 8.89 1.90
C GLY A 82 25.96 9.86 2.92
N THR A 83 24.85 10.46 2.53
CA THR A 83 24.38 11.76 3.02
C THR A 83 23.14 11.66 3.89
N SER A 84 22.50 10.48 3.92
CA SER A 84 21.30 10.19 4.72
C SER A 84 21.57 10.09 6.22
N GLY A 85 22.83 9.92 6.63
CA GLY A 85 23.23 9.73 8.04
C GLY A 85 23.00 8.31 8.56
N HIS A 86 22.37 7.42 7.78
CA HIS A 86 22.27 6.00 8.11
C HIS A 86 23.56 5.27 7.76
N SER A 87 24.11 4.55 8.72
CA SER A 87 25.25 3.63 8.50
C SER A 87 24.80 2.17 8.37
N PHE A 88 23.58 1.88 8.80
CA PHE A 88 22.98 0.56 8.73
C PHE A 88 21.45 0.65 8.71
N CYS A 89 20.83 -0.25 7.95
CA CYS A 89 19.42 -0.55 8.00
C CYS A 89 19.19 -2.05 7.88
N SER A 90 17.95 -2.48 8.06
CA SER A 90 17.52 -3.84 7.79
C SER A 90 16.92 -3.97 6.37
N GLY A 91 16.64 -5.19 5.96
CA GLY A 91 16.19 -5.53 4.63
C GLY A 91 15.62 -6.93 4.57
N THR A 92 15.01 -7.26 3.44
CA THR A 92 14.34 -8.54 3.22
C THR A 92 14.68 -9.12 1.86
N LEU A 93 15.25 -10.34 1.83
CA LEU A 93 15.54 -11.07 0.60
C LEU A 93 14.25 -11.63 -0.01
N ILE A 94 13.84 -11.10 -1.17
CA ILE A 94 12.60 -11.47 -1.87
C ILE A 94 12.84 -12.34 -3.10
N SER A 95 14.07 -12.39 -3.59
CA SER A 95 14.54 -13.34 -4.60
C SER A 95 16.05 -13.53 -4.45
N ALA A 96 16.65 -14.47 -5.20
CA ALA A 96 18.11 -14.59 -5.22
C ALA A 96 18.83 -13.29 -5.64
N ARG A 97 18.16 -12.37 -6.35
CA ARG A 97 18.77 -11.15 -6.90
C ARG A 97 18.32 -9.85 -6.23
N PHE A 98 17.24 -9.87 -5.46
CA PHE A 98 16.55 -8.66 -5.00
C PHE A 98 16.30 -8.65 -3.50
N VAL A 99 16.62 -7.51 -2.88
CA VAL A 99 16.34 -7.19 -1.48
C VAL A 99 15.39 -6.00 -1.43
N LEU A 100 14.33 -6.09 -0.61
CA LEU A 100 13.50 -4.94 -0.23
C LEU A 100 14.09 -4.27 1.02
N THR A 101 14.07 -2.94 1.04
CA THR A 101 14.42 -2.14 2.22
C THR A 101 13.63 -0.83 2.21
N ALA A 102 13.80 0.00 3.25
CA ALA A 102 13.23 1.33 3.30
C ALA A 102 13.97 2.26 2.34
N ALA A 103 13.23 3.11 1.62
CA ALA A 103 13.83 4.10 0.71
C ALA A 103 14.70 5.12 1.47
N ASP A 104 14.26 5.55 2.65
CA ASP A 104 14.98 6.55 3.45
C ASP A 104 16.40 6.10 3.82
N CYS A 105 16.62 4.79 3.93
CA CYS A 105 17.93 4.23 4.16
C CYS A 105 18.90 4.45 2.99
N VAL A 106 18.40 4.39 1.74
CA VAL A 106 19.25 4.23 0.55
C VAL A 106 19.15 5.38 -0.46
N VAL A 107 18.32 6.39 -0.18
CA VAL A 107 18.22 7.60 -1.02
C VAL A 107 19.52 8.39 -0.96
N GLY A 108 20.12 8.63 -2.14
CA GLY A 108 21.38 9.37 -2.27
C GLY A 108 22.62 8.55 -1.91
N GLU A 109 22.46 7.26 -1.63
CA GLU A 109 23.54 6.35 -1.25
C GLU A 109 24.09 5.61 -2.47
N SER A 110 25.40 5.39 -2.52
CA SER A 110 26.09 4.76 -3.66
C SER A 110 26.94 3.55 -3.32
N ASN A 111 27.22 3.32 -2.03
CA ASN A 111 28.02 2.19 -1.57
C ASN A 111 27.24 1.40 -0.52
N ILE A 112 26.59 0.33 -0.99
CA ILE A 112 25.71 -0.52 -0.20
C ILE A 112 26.14 -1.98 -0.35
N ALA A 113 26.24 -2.68 0.77
CA ALA A 113 26.46 -4.12 0.84
C ALA A 113 25.37 -4.82 1.66
N ILE A 114 25.05 -6.05 1.27
CA ILE A 114 24.01 -6.86 1.89
C ILE A 114 24.65 -8.03 2.63
N ALA A 115 24.40 -8.10 3.94
CA ALA A 115 24.76 -9.21 4.80
C ALA A 115 23.60 -10.22 4.90
N LEU A 116 23.85 -11.47 4.51
CA LEU A 116 22.93 -12.61 4.59
C LEU A 116 23.49 -13.69 5.52
N ASN A 117 22.61 -14.51 6.09
CA ASN A 117 22.95 -15.45 7.17
C ASN A 117 23.75 -14.73 8.28
N ALA A 118 23.19 -13.60 8.74
CA ALA A 118 23.81 -12.68 9.68
C ALA A 118 23.05 -12.61 11.02
N ALA A 119 22.57 -13.76 11.51
CA ALA A 119 21.93 -13.83 12.83
C ALA A 119 22.86 -13.34 13.95
N ASN A 120 24.18 -13.44 13.74
CA ASN A 120 25.21 -12.75 14.50
C ASN A 120 26.06 -11.92 13.52
N MET A 121 26.02 -10.59 13.65
CA MET A 121 26.76 -9.65 12.79
C MET A 121 28.29 -9.82 12.90
N ALA A 122 28.80 -10.46 13.96
CA ALA A 122 30.22 -10.82 14.05
C ALA A 122 30.60 -12.03 13.18
N ASN A 123 29.61 -12.75 12.63
CA ASN A 123 29.81 -13.91 11.77
C ASN A 123 28.82 -13.89 10.59
N ILE A 124 29.09 -13.00 9.64
CA ILE A 124 28.29 -12.85 8.42
C ILE A 124 28.58 -14.04 7.49
N GLY A 125 27.54 -14.80 7.13
CA GLY A 125 27.69 -15.94 6.23
C GLY A 125 27.92 -15.54 4.77
N THR A 126 27.27 -14.49 4.28
CA THR A 126 27.43 -14.01 2.89
C THR A 126 27.30 -12.50 2.83
N LEU A 127 28.15 -11.87 2.01
CA LEU A 127 28.21 -10.43 1.84
C LEU A 127 28.24 -10.10 0.34
N ILE A 128 27.26 -9.35 -0.15
CA ILE A 128 27.07 -9.07 -1.58
C ILE A 128 26.88 -7.57 -1.81
N SER A 129 27.63 -6.98 -2.75
CA SER A 129 27.44 -5.56 -3.12
C SER A 129 26.13 -5.33 -3.88
N VAL A 130 25.59 -4.13 -3.78
CA VAL A 130 24.41 -3.70 -4.56
C VAL A 130 24.87 -3.06 -5.86
N SER A 131 24.33 -3.50 -6.99
CA SER A 131 24.63 -2.94 -8.31
C SER A 131 23.66 -1.84 -8.74
N HIS A 132 22.43 -1.84 -8.20
CA HIS A 132 21.41 -0.86 -8.54
C HIS A 132 20.43 -0.65 -7.39
N VAL A 133 20.03 0.60 -7.17
CA VAL A 133 19.00 1.00 -6.21
C VAL A 133 17.82 1.55 -6.98
N LEU A 134 16.64 0.97 -6.79
CA LEU A 134 15.38 1.49 -7.33
C LEU A 134 14.51 2.00 -6.17
N ILE A 135 14.43 3.32 -6.03
CA ILE A 135 13.53 3.97 -5.08
C ILE A 135 12.11 3.95 -5.64
N HIS A 136 11.12 3.70 -4.79
CA HIS A 136 9.73 3.78 -5.21
C HIS A 136 9.42 5.19 -5.78
N PRO A 137 8.81 5.32 -6.98
CA PRO A 137 8.63 6.62 -7.64
C PRO A 137 7.76 7.61 -6.85
N ASN A 138 6.86 7.10 -5.99
CA ASN A 138 6.00 7.93 -5.14
C ASN A 138 6.56 8.17 -3.73
N TYR A 139 7.78 7.69 -3.45
CA TYR A 139 8.46 7.89 -2.17
C TYR A 139 8.49 9.37 -1.80
N SER A 140 8.08 9.67 -0.57
CA SER A 140 8.20 11.00 -0.01
C SER A 140 8.50 10.92 1.48
N SER A 141 9.71 11.33 1.85
CA SER A 141 10.12 11.48 3.25
C SER A 141 9.21 12.47 3.99
N PHE A 142 8.84 13.59 3.34
CA PHE A 142 7.96 14.60 3.94
C PHE A 142 6.56 14.06 4.27
N PHE A 143 6.01 13.18 3.43
CA PHE A 143 4.67 12.61 3.65
C PHE A 143 4.71 11.23 4.33
N ASN A 144 5.90 10.72 4.67
CA ASN A 144 6.12 9.33 5.09
C ASN A 144 5.36 8.35 4.21
N ARG A 145 5.54 8.46 2.90
CA ARG A 145 4.76 7.71 1.91
C ARG A 145 5.68 6.86 1.05
N ASP A 146 5.24 5.62 0.79
CA ASP A 146 5.91 4.63 -0.05
C ASP A 146 7.40 4.50 0.27
N ASN A 147 7.74 4.44 1.57
CA ASN A 147 9.10 4.27 2.05
C ASN A 147 9.59 2.84 1.75
N LEU A 148 9.94 2.61 0.48
CA LEU A 148 10.26 1.32 -0.10
C LEU A 148 11.28 1.49 -1.23
N ALA A 149 12.30 0.65 -1.21
CA ALA A 149 13.29 0.54 -2.28
C ALA A 149 13.61 -0.91 -2.58
N ILE A 150 13.99 -1.17 -3.83
CA ILE A 150 14.50 -2.46 -4.29
C ILE A 150 16.00 -2.31 -4.54
N LEU A 151 16.78 -3.19 -3.93
CA LEU A 151 18.22 -3.32 -4.14
C LEU A 151 18.47 -4.52 -5.05
N THR A 152 19.14 -4.28 -6.18
CA THR A 152 19.62 -5.34 -7.07
C THR A 152 21.02 -5.76 -6.62
N LEU A 153 21.18 -7.03 -6.27
CA LEU A 153 22.47 -7.61 -5.89
C LEU A 153 23.39 -7.74 -7.12
N SER A 154 24.69 -7.51 -6.95
CA SER A 154 25.70 -7.68 -8.01
C SER A 154 25.83 -9.12 -8.49
N GLN A 155 25.51 -10.08 -7.64
CA GLN A 155 25.41 -11.52 -7.94
C GLN A 155 24.22 -12.15 -7.21
N ASP A 156 23.81 -13.34 -7.65
CA ASP A 156 22.74 -14.08 -6.97
C ASP A 156 23.21 -14.51 -5.57
N ALA A 157 22.34 -14.36 -4.59
CA ALA A 157 22.51 -14.89 -3.25
C ALA A 157 22.50 -16.44 -3.32
N PRO A 158 23.37 -17.11 -2.55
CA PRO A 158 23.42 -18.57 -2.48
C PRO A 158 22.24 -19.10 -1.65
N ILE A 159 21.06 -19.16 -2.27
CA ILE A 159 19.84 -19.65 -1.63
C ILE A 159 20.01 -21.12 -1.23
N ASP A 160 19.65 -21.44 0.01
CA ASP A 160 19.68 -22.77 0.61
C ASP A 160 18.37 -23.06 1.38
N ASP A 161 18.13 -24.29 1.83
CA ASP A 161 16.85 -24.67 2.46
C ASP A 161 16.71 -24.28 3.95
N SER A 162 17.73 -23.64 4.51
CA SER A 162 17.89 -23.42 5.95
C SER A 162 18.19 -21.97 6.33
N THR A 163 19.32 -21.41 5.90
CA THR A 163 19.90 -20.18 6.44
C THR A 163 19.78 -18.96 5.54
N ILE A 164 19.73 -19.15 4.22
CA ILE A 164 19.50 -18.08 3.25
C ILE A 164 18.31 -18.49 2.38
N ARG A 165 17.14 -17.90 2.66
CA ARG A 165 15.90 -18.17 1.93
C ARG A 165 15.23 -16.88 1.52
N THR A 166 14.40 -16.95 0.49
CA THR A 166 13.55 -15.84 0.10
C THR A 166 12.23 -15.91 0.85
N VAL A 167 11.69 -14.77 1.26
CA VAL A 167 10.31 -14.72 1.76
C VAL A 167 9.32 -14.76 0.60
N LEU A 168 8.14 -15.33 0.81
CA LEU A 168 7.07 -15.25 -0.18
C LEU A 168 6.50 -13.82 -0.22
N LEU A 169 6.29 -13.31 -1.43
CA LEU A 169 5.50 -12.11 -1.63
C LEU A 169 3.99 -12.42 -1.51
N PRO A 170 3.16 -11.41 -1.17
CA PRO A 170 1.71 -11.55 -1.22
C PRO A 170 1.22 -12.00 -2.60
N ARG A 171 0.15 -12.78 -2.63
CA ARG A 171 -0.60 -13.03 -3.85
C ARG A 171 -1.38 -11.77 -4.21
N ARG A 172 -1.77 -11.64 -5.48
CA ARG A 172 -2.74 -10.60 -5.89
C ARG A 172 -4.06 -10.70 -5.13
N SER A 173 -4.47 -11.90 -4.71
CA SER A 173 -5.67 -12.12 -3.87
C SER A 173 -5.53 -11.60 -2.45
N ASP A 174 -4.30 -11.38 -1.98
CA ASP A 174 -4.01 -10.88 -0.64
C ASP A 174 -4.04 -9.34 -0.60
N ALA A 175 -4.06 -8.68 -1.78
CA ALA A 175 -4.34 -7.27 -1.89
C ALA A 175 -5.75 -6.98 -1.37
N GLY A 176 -5.90 -5.90 -0.60
CA GLY A 176 -7.16 -5.57 0.05
C GLY A 176 -7.38 -6.19 1.43
N LEU A 177 -6.51 -7.08 1.92
CA LEU A 177 -6.63 -7.58 3.28
C LEU A 177 -6.15 -6.54 4.30
N SER A 178 -6.94 -6.30 5.35
CA SER A 178 -6.56 -5.38 6.43
C SER A 178 -5.43 -5.97 7.29
N PHE A 179 -5.41 -7.31 7.42
CA PHE A 179 -4.59 -8.11 8.35
C PHE A 179 -4.84 -7.80 9.83
N VAL A 180 -5.83 -6.97 10.18
CA VAL A 180 -6.14 -6.65 11.59
C VAL A 180 -6.38 -7.95 12.37
N ASP A 181 -5.83 -8.00 13.59
CA ASP A 181 -5.81 -9.13 14.51
C ASP A 181 -4.93 -10.33 14.07
N TRP A 182 -4.31 -10.28 12.89
CA TRP A 182 -3.34 -11.30 12.49
C TRP A 182 -2.06 -11.16 13.30
N SER A 183 -1.44 -12.30 13.60
CA SER A 183 -0.13 -12.35 14.24
C SER A 183 0.96 -12.06 13.19
N ALA A 184 1.66 -10.95 13.37
CA ALA A 184 2.77 -10.50 12.52
C ALA A 184 4.10 -10.62 13.25
N THR A 185 5.11 -11.10 12.54
CA THR A 185 6.49 -11.18 13.03
C THR A 185 7.32 -10.07 12.39
N THR A 186 7.87 -9.19 13.21
CA THR A 186 8.83 -8.14 12.84
C THR A 186 10.23 -8.58 13.20
N ALA A 187 11.24 -8.25 12.39
CA ALA A 187 12.63 -8.59 12.70
C ALA A 187 13.63 -7.55 12.17
N GLY A 188 14.77 -7.43 12.86
CA GLY A 188 15.85 -6.53 12.48
C GLY A 188 16.99 -6.48 13.51
N TRP A 189 17.95 -5.57 13.27
CA TRP A 189 19.15 -5.38 14.08
C TRP A 189 19.22 -3.99 14.74
N GLY A 190 18.10 -3.29 14.85
CA GLY A 190 18.01 -1.98 15.45
C GLY A 190 18.31 -1.96 16.95
N VAL A 191 18.43 -0.76 17.50
CA VAL A 191 18.70 -0.58 18.94
C VAL A 191 17.58 -1.15 19.80
N THR A 192 17.88 -1.46 21.05
CA THR A 192 16.97 -2.26 21.89
C THR A 192 16.27 -1.46 22.97
N GLY A 193 16.37 -0.12 22.88
CA GLY A 193 15.67 0.84 23.74
C GLY A 193 16.21 0.96 25.16
N ASN A 194 17.31 0.29 25.53
CA ASN A 194 17.82 0.24 26.91
C ASN A 194 19.02 1.16 27.21
N ARG A 195 19.66 1.78 26.20
CA ARG A 195 20.81 2.69 26.40
C ARG A 195 20.92 3.72 25.30
N ASP A 196 21.11 4.98 25.68
CA ASP A 196 21.69 6.00 24.81
C ASP A 196 23.11 5.49 24.43
N ASN A 197 23.38 5.24 23.14
CA ASN A 197 24.64 4.74 22.56
C ASN A 197 24.81 3.21 22.36
N GLU A 198 23.74 2.42 22.16
CA GLU A 198 23.91 1.08 21.58
C GLU A 198 24.36 1.20 20.11
N PRO A 199 25.39 0.46 19.65
CA PRO A 199 25.80 0.52 18.26
C PRO A 199 24.72 -0.08 17.35
N VAL A 200 24.51 0.55 16.20
CA VAL A 200 23.69 0.02 15.11
C VAL A 200 24.63 -0.45 13.99
N PRO A 201 24.53 -1.71 13.53
CA PRO A 201 23.60 -2.75 13.99
C PRO A 201 23.95 -3.31 15.37
N THR A 202 22.95 -3.84 16.05
CA THR A 202 23.18 -4.72 17.20
C THR A 202 23.81 -6.03 16.75
N GLN A 203 24.50 -6.71 17.69
CA GLN A 203 25.23 -7.93 17.36
C GLN A 203 24.32 -9.05 16.84
N PHE A 204 23.10 -9.17 17.36
CA PHE A 204 22.22 -10.28 17.06
C PHE A 204 20.95 -9.80 16.36
N LEU A 205 20.53 -10.55 15.35
CA LEU A 205 19.20 -10.41 14.76
C LEU A 205 18.16 -10.74 15.82
N GLN A 206 17.11 -9.93 15.88
CA GLN A 206 16.03 -10.11 16.83
C GLN A 206 14.69 -10.07 16.11
N PHE A 207 13.70 -10.73 16.68
CA PHE A 207 12.33 -10.71 16.17
C PHE A 207 11.32 -10.61 17.31
N ALA A 208 10.14 -10.07 17.00
CA ALA A 208 9.00 -10.03 17.89
C ALA A 208 7.74 -10.44 17.12
N THR A 209 6.80 -11.06 17.82
CA THR A 209 5.53 -11.49 17.25
C THR A 209 4.39 -10.79 18.00
N ASP A 210 3.67 -9.94 17.29
CA ASP A 210 2.64 -9.06 17.83
C ASP A 210 1.42 -9.03 16.90
N SER A 211 0.31 -8.45 17.35
CA SER A 211 -0.92 -8.36 16.55
C SER A 211 -0.90 -7.12 15.65
N VAL A 212 -1.27 -7.30 14.39
CA VAL A 212 -1.60 -6.18 13.51
C VAL A 212 -2.83 -5.46 14.07
N THR A 213 -2.76 -4.13 14.16
CA THR A 213 -3.84 -3.27 14.62
C THR A 213 -4.34 -2.39 13.49
N SER A 214 -5.50 -1.77 13.68
CA SER A 214 -6.06 -0.89 12.66
C SER A 214 -5.23 0.38 12.48
N ASN A 215 -5.23 0.90 11.25
CA ASN A 215 -4.61 2.18 10.96
C ASN A 215 -5.27 3.30 11.75
N LEU A 216 -6.57 3.22 12.02
CA LEU A 216 -7.28 4.16 12.89
C LEU A 216 -6.73 4.17 14.33
N ALA A 217 -6.48 3.00 14.92
CA ALA A 217 -5.89 2.91 16.27
C ALA A 217 -4.48 3.52 16.28
N CYS A 218 -3.72 3.24 15.23
CA CYS A 218 -2.37 3.77 15.02
C CYS A 218 -2.36 5.30 14.82
N GLN A 219 -3.38 5.85 14.15
CA GLN A 219 -3.54 7.28 13.91
C GLN A 219 -3.69 8.12 15.17
N LEU A 220 -4.14 7.51 16.28
CA LEU A 220 -4.17 8.15 17.60
C LEU A 220 -2.76 8.51 18.10
N SER A 221 -1.72 7.79 17.63
CA SER A 221 -0.31 8.06 17.93
C SER A 221 0.40 8.79 16.78
N TYR A 222 -0.03 8.55 15.53
CA TYR A 222 0.61 9.07 14.32
C TYR A 222 -0.41 9.62 13.31
N THR A 223 -0.60 10.93 13.27
CA THR A 223 -1.63 11.57 12.44
C THR A 223 -1.44 11.38 10.92
N TRP A 224 -0.28 10.91 10.47
CA TRP A 224 0.04 10.68 9.05
C TRP A 224 -0.01 9.21 8.64
N VAL A 225 -0.47 8.30 9.50
CA VAL A 225 -0.70 6.89 9.10
C VAL A 225 -1.79 6.82 8.04
N ARG A 226 -1.57 5.98 7.04
CA ARG A 226 -2.35 5.84 5.80
C ARG A 226 -2.58 4.37 5.48
N SER A 227 -3.49 4.05 4.56
CA SER A 227 -3.72 2.68 4.03
C SER A 227 -2.45 2.04 3.43
N THR A 228 -1.51 2.84 2.90
CA THR A 228 -0.15 2.42 2.51
C THR A 228 0.71 1.92 3.67
N HIS A 229 0.17 1.90 4.89
CA HIS A 229 0.84 1.40 6.08
C HIS A 229 0.12 0.19 6.68
N ILE A 230 0.91 -0.58 7.41
CA ILE A 230 0.48 -1.61 8.35
C ILE A 230 0.98 -1.20 9.72
N CYS A 231 0.11 -1.28 10.72
CA CYS A 231 0.49 -1.03 12.10
C CYS A 231 0.48 -2.32 12.91
N VAL A 232 1.53 -2.54 13.69
CA VAL A 232 1.65 -3.70 14.60
C VAL A 232 1.67 -3.16 16.02
N GLN A 233 0.74 -3.60 16.86
CA GLN A 233 0.64 -3.13 18.25
C GLN A 233 1.77 -3.74 19.08
N THR A 234 2.63 -2.90 19.66
CA THR A 234 3.77 -3.37 20.44
C THR A 234 3.54 -3.14 21.94
N ASN A 235 3.46 -4.22 22.71
CA ASN A 235 3.13 -4.14 24.14
C ASN A 235 4.38 -3.96 25.02
N ASN A 236 5.48 -4.61 24.66
CA ASN A 236 6.72 -4.58 25.42
C ASN A 236 7.84 -3.77 24.75
N GLY A 237 7.51 -3.12 23.64
CA GLY A 237 8.39 -2.31 22.80
C GLY A 237 8.47 -2.84 21.36
N GLY A 238 8.94 -2.00 20.44
CA GLY A 238 8.90 -2.28 19.01
C GLY A 238 10.24 -2.08 18.31
N PRO A 239 10.23 -2.17 16.96
CA PRO A 239 11.36 -1.81 16.13
C PRO A 239 11.89 -0.40 16.44
N CYS A 240 13.18 -0.19 16.19
CA CYS A 240 13.94 1.00 16.51
C CYS A 240 14.89 1.41 15.37
N ASP A 241 15.68 2.46 15.59
CA ASP A 241 16.78 2.88 14.71
C ASP A 241 17.66 1.68 14.30
N GLY A 242 17.71 1.40 13.00
CA GLY A 242 18.41 0.28 12.37
C GLY A 242 17.51 -0.90 11.95
N ASP A 243 16.26 -0.93 12.39
CA ASP A 243 15.27 -1.92 11.96
C ASP A 243 14.58 -1.54 10.65
N GLU A 244 14.77 -0.31 10.14
CA GLU A 244 14.12 0.18 8.93
C GLU A 244 14.42 -0.75 7.74
N GLY A 245 13.40 -1.09 6.95
CA GLY A 245 13.48 -2.07 5.87
C GLY A 245 13.38 -3.53 6.32
N GLY A 246 13.40 -3.81 7.64
CA GLY A 246 13.24 -5.14 8.21
C GLY A 246 11.87 -5.77 7.92
N PRO A 247 11.78 -7.10 7.79
CA PRO A 247 10.57 -7.78 7.34
C PRO A 247 9.43 -7.71 8.37
N VAL A 248 8.20 -7.58 7.85
CA VAL A 248 6.95 -7.84 8.59
C VAL A 248 6.21 -8.99 7.92
N THR A 249 6.21 -10.15 8.56
CA THR A 249 5.66 -11.38 7.96
C THR A 249 4.45 -11.88 8.73
N VAL A 250 3.50 -12.50 8.03
CA VAL A 250 2.40 -13.23 8.65
C VAL A 250 2.40 -14.68 8.17
N ARG A 251 1.75 -15.54 8.96
CA ARG A 251 1.60 -16.95 8.65
C ARG A 251 0.15 -17.29 8.36
N GLU A 252 -0.09 -17.85 7.17
CA GLU A 252 -1.36 -18.46 6.77
C GLU A 252 -1.12 -19.95 6.54
N ALA A 253 -1.58 -20.80 7.47
CA ALA A 253 -1.27 -22.23 7.49
C ALA A 253 0.26 -22.50 7.38
N ASN A 254 0.71 -23.08 6.27
CA ASN A 254 2.13 -23.36 6.01
C ASN A 254 2.84 -22.28 5.19
N ARG A 255 2.18 -21.15 4.90
CA ARG A 255 2.72 -20.04 4.10
C ARG A 255 3.15 -18.90 5.01
N ILE A 256 4.44 -18.56 5.01
CA ILE A 256 4.94 -17.32 5.59
C ILE A 256 5.18 -16.34 4.44
N PHE A 257 4.54 -15.17 4.49
CA PHE A 257 4.68 -14.16 3.46
C PHE A 257 4.81 -12.76 4.05
N LEU A 258 5.47 -11.89 3.29
CA LEU A 258 5.77 -10.52 3.67
C LEU A 258 4.54 -9.64 3.45
N ILE A 259 4.09 -8.89 4.46
CA ILE A 259 2.97 -7.93 4.33
C ILE A 259 3.45 -6.49 4.34
N GLY A 260 4.62 -6.23 4.92
CA GLY A 260 5.25 -4.92 4.92
C GLY A 260 6.72 -4.96 5.30
N ILE A 261 7.35 -3.79 5.30
CA ILE A 261 8.69 -3.57 5.85
C ILE A 261 8.63 -2.48 6.91
N HIS A 262 9.47 -2.55 7.95
CA HIS A 262 9.53 -1.47 8.94
C HIS A 262 9.91 -0.14 8.29
N SER A 263 9.19 0.92 8.63
CA SER A 263 9.36 2.23 7.99
C SER A 263 9.81 3.29 8.99
N PHE A 264 9.05 3.48 10.06
CA PHE A 264 9.39 4.47 11.09
C PHE A 264 8.77 4.07 12.43
N HIS A 265 9.35 4.60 13.50
CA HIS A 265 8.95 4.34 14.88
C HIS A 265 8.92 5.64 15.69
N PHE A 266 8.34 5.61 16.89
CA PHE A 266 8.48 6.67 17.87
C PHE A 266 9.54 6.29 18.90
N SER A 267 10.58 7.11 18.98
CA SER A 267 11.57 7.04 20.05
C SER A 267 11.18 7.98 21.19
N GLY A 268 11.04 7.44 22.41
CA GLY A 268 10.71 8.21 23.60
C GLY A 268 11.41 7.67 24.84
N ILE A 269 11.20 8.33 25.99
CA ILE A 269 11.90 8.06 27.26
C ILE A 269 11.77 6.60 27.75
N ARG A 270 10.76 5.85 27.28
CA ARG A 270 10.48 4.46 27.66
C ARG A 270 10.97 3.41 26.65
N GLY A 271 11.74 3.83 25.63
CA GLY A 271 12.16 2.99 24.50
C GLY A 271 11.24 3.13 23.27
N CYS A 272 11.61 2.51 22.16
CA CYS A 272 10.87 2.63 20.90
C CYS A 272 9.52 1.92 20.97
N ASP A 273 8.49 2.61 20.50
CA ASP A 273 7.10 2.14 20.34
C ASP A 273 6.46 1.48 21.57
N ARG A 274 7.06 1.56 22.76
CA ARG A 274 6.54 0.88 23.95
C ARG A 274 5.15 1.39 24.35
N GLY A 275 4.14 0.54 24.21
CA GLY A 275 2.73 0.88 24.43
C GLY A 275 2.11 1.65 23.28
N ARG A 276 2.71 1.58 22.08
CA ARG A 276 2.27 2.16 20.81
C ARG A 276 2.41 1.14 19.69
N SER A 277 1.91 1.50 18.52
CA SER A 277 2.05 0.67 17.32
C SER A 277 3.31 1.04 16.54
N ALA A 278 4.03 0.05 16.05
CA ALA A 278 5.08 0.23 15.06
C ALA A 278 4.45 0.40 13.67
N VAL A 279 5.04 1.28 12.85
CA VAL A 279 4.50 1.60 11.52
C VAL A 279 5.39 1.03 10.42
N HIS A 280 4.76 0.33 9.49
CA HIS A 280 5.41 -0.41 8.44
C HIS A 280 4.85 0.01 7.07
N THR A 281 5.70 0.13 6.06
CA THR A 281 5.24 0.33 4.67
C THR A 281 4.56 -0.95 4.21
N ARG A 282 3.28 -0.85 3.81
CA ARG A 282 2.51 -1.95 3.25
C ARG A 282 3.06 -2.30 1.87
N ILE A 283 3.24 -3.59 1.58
CA ILE A 283 3.69 -4.06 0.26
C ILE A 283 2.61 -4.80 -0.54
N THR A 284 1.41 -4.94 0.04
CA THR A 284 0.22 -5.46 -0.67
C THR A 284 -0.47 -4.40 -1.52
N GLU A 285 -0.22 -3.11 -1.24
CA GLU A 285 -0.83 -1.95 -1.89
C GLU A 285 0.19 -0.80 -1.86
N ILE A 286 0.35 -0.09 -2.97
CA ILE A 286 1.27 1.05 -3.09
C ILE A 286 0.55 2.19 -3.79
N SER A 287 0.93 3.44 -3.49
CA SER A 287 0.18 4.59 -3.99
C SER A 287 0.34 4.87 -5.48
N GLY A 288 -0.71 5.43 -6.11
CA GLY A 288 -0.66 5.96 -7.49
C GLY A 288 -1.81 5.56 -8.43
N GLY A 289 -2.82 4.82 -7.95
CA GLY A 289 -3.82 4.18 -8.79
C GLY A 289 -3.19 3.08 -9.65
N ASN A 290 -4.03 2.24 -10.23
CA ASN A 290 -3.62 1.18 -11.15
C ASN A 290 -4.46 1.29 -12.42
N ILE A 291 -3.83 1.04 -13.58
CA ILE A 291 -4.55 0.87 -14.83
C ILE A 291 -5.30 -0.48 -14.77
N ALA A 292 -6.61 -0.44 -15.03
CA ALA A 292 -7.45 -1.63 -15.06
C ALA A 292 -7.28 -2.39 -16.39
N SER A 293 -7.18 -3.71 -16.29
CA SER A 293 -7.42 -4.63 -17.39
C SER A 293 -8.93 -4.87 -17.59
N PRO A 294 -9.36 -5.35 -18.77
CA PRO A 294 -10.78 -5.61 -19.06
C PRO A 294 -11.52 -6.49 -18.05
N THR A 295 -10.79 -7.28 -17.26
CA THR A 295 -11.35 -8.23 -16.28
C THR A 295 -11.34 -7.72 -14.84
N ASP A 296 -10.65 -6.61 -14.55
CA ASP A 296 -10.50 -6.15 -13.17
C ASP A 296 -11.81 -5.55 -12.62
N ILE A 297 -12.50 -4.73 -13.43
CA ILE A 297 -13.73 -4.03 -13.05
C ILE A 297 -14.82 -4.21 -14.14
N PRO A 298 -15.33 -5.45 -14.35
CA PRO A 298 -16.24 -5.75 -15.47
C PRO A 298 -17.64 -5.13 -15.35
N TRP A 299 -17.94 -4.50 -14.21
CA TRP A 299 -19.15 -3.73 -13.96
C TRP A 299 -18.98 -2.23 -14.21
N ALA A 300 -17.76 -1.75 -14.49
CA ALA A 300 -17.52 -0.33 -14.74
C ALA A 300 -18.27 0.12 -16.00
N ALA A 301 -19.00 1.24 -15.87
CA ALA A 301 -19.75 1.84 -16.96
C ALA A 301 -19.31 3.29 -17.14
N GLY A 302 -18.91 3.68 -18.35
CA GLY A 302 -18.71 5.08 -18.70
C GLY A 302 -20.05 5.71 -19.11
N VAL A 303 -20.42 6.83 -18.52
CA VAL A 303 -21.66 7.55 -18.81
C VAL A 303 -21.31 8.79 -19.63
N ILE A 304 -21.54 8.71 -20.94
CA ILE A 304 -21.32 9.81 -21.89
C ILE A 304 -22.57 10.68 -21.91
N ILE A 305 -22.41 11.97 -21.65
CA ILE A 305 -23.51 12.92 -21.48
C ILE A 305 -23.53 13.86 -22.68
N HIS A 306 -24.67 13.90 -23.39
CA HIS A 306 -24.91 14.82 -24.50
C HIS A 306 -26.01 15.82 -24.12
N GLY A 307 -25.65 17.11 -24.07
CA GLY A 307 -26.55 18.18 -23.63
C GLY A 307 -26.76 18.20 -22.11
N GLY A 308 -27.66 19.08 -21.63
CA GLY A 308 -27.99 19.24 -20.21
C GLY A 308 -27.38 20.49 -19.56
N THR A 309 -27.77 20.76 -18.31
CA THR A 309 -27.36 21.95 -17.53
C THR A 309 -26.33 21.64 -16.44
N SER A 310 -25.95 20.36 -16.26
CA SER A 310 -25.01 19.94 -15.22
C SER A 310 -23.57 20.39 -15.47
N GLY A 311 -23.22 20.70 -16.73
CA GLY A 311 -21.86 21.02 -17.15
C GLY A 311 -20.93 19.80 -17.26
N HIS A 312 -21.41 18.59 -16.95
CA HIS A 312 -20.66 17.35 -17.12
C HIS A 312 -20.82 16.81 -18.55
N SER A 313 -19.70 16.47 -19.20
CA SER A 313 -19.68 15.75 -20.49
C SER A 313 -19.52 14.24 -20.32
N PHE A 314 -19.01 13.82 -19.16
CA PHE A 314 -18.75 12.43 -18.83
C PHE A 314 -18.85 12.22 -17.32
N CYS A 315 -19.36 11.05 -16.94
CA CYS A 315 -19.31 10.51 -15.59
C CYS A 315 -19.04 9.01 -15.63
N SER A 316 -18.79 8.43 -14.48
CA SER A 316 -18.71 6.99 -14.29
C SER A 316 -20.05 6.40 -13.83
N GLY A 317 -20.13 5.09 -13.80
CA GLY A 317 -21.33 4.34 -13.49
C GLY A 317 -21.01 2.87 -13.20
N VAL A 318 -22.02 2.13 -12.79
CA VAL A 318 -21.91 0.75 -12.35
C VAL A 318 -23.05 -0.09 -12.90
N LEU A 319 -22.75 -1.11 -13.69
CA LEU A 319 -23.72 -2.09 -14.16
C LEU A 319 -24.20 -2.94 -12.98
N ILE A 320 -25.49 -2.84 -12.63
CA ILE A 320 -26.10 -3.58 -11.50
C ILE A 320 -27.00 -4.72 -11.97
N SER A 321 -27.42 -4.71 -13.24
CA SER A 321 -28.06 -5.84 -13.90
C SER A 321 -27.83 -5.77 -15.42
N LYS A 322 -28.45 -6.67 -16.21
CA LYS A 322 -28.37 -6.60 -17.67
C LYS A 322 -28.99 -5.31 -18.23
N ARG A 323 -29.88 -4.66 -17.48
CA ARG A 323 -30.69 -3.53 -17.96
C ARG A 323 -30.45 -2.22 -17.23
N TYR A 324 -29.84 -2.26 -16.04
CA TYR A 324 -29.74 -1.10 -15.16
C TYR A 324 -28.30 -0.77 -14.78
N VAL A 325 -28.01 0.53 -14.78
CA VAL A 325 -26.74 1.12 -14.34
C VAL A 325 -27.01 2.12 -13.21
N LEU A 326 -26.24 2.04 -12.12
CA LEU A 326 -26.19 3.09 -11.10
C LEU A 326 -25.14 4.14 -11.46
N THR A 327 -25.41 5.38 -11.09
CA THR A 327 -24.47 6.50 -11.19
C THR A 327 -24.86 7.57 -10.17
N ALA A 328 -24.14 8.68 -10.13
CA ALA A 328 -24.45 9.81 -9.26
C ALA A 328 -25.52 10.69 -9.91
N ALA A 329 -26.44 11.24 -9.10
CA ALA A 329 -27.47 12.15 -9.60
C ALA A 329 -26.88 13.49 -10.04
N VAL A 330 -25.75 13.93 -9.45
CA VAL A 330 -25.03 15.14 -9.86
C VAL A 330 -24.61 15.13 -11.32
N CYS A 331 -24.26 13.95 -11.84
CA CYS A 331 -23.92 13.78 -13.25
C CYS A 331 -25.07 14.17 -14.19
N ILE A 332 -26.31 14.04 -13.71
CA ILE A 332 -27.50 14.01 -14.55
C ILE A 332 -28.50 15.04 -14.02
N SER A 333 -28.27 16.31 -14.38
CA SER A 333 -29.22 17.39 -14.14
C SER A 333 -29.67 18.04 -15.46
N GLY A 334 -30.98 18.11 -15.67
CA GLY A 334 -31.61 18.69 -16.87
C GLY A 334 -31.94 17.65 -17.96
N GLU A 335 -32.44 18.12 -19.11
CA GLU A 335 -32.66 17.29 -20.29
C GLU A 335 -31.32 16.90 -20.91
N SER A 336 -30.83 15.71 -20.57
CA SER A 336 -29.61 15.12 -21.12
C SER A 336 -29.94 13.83 -21.84
N THR A 337 -29.26 13.60 -22.96
CA THR A 337 -29.26 12.29 -23.62
C THR A 337 -27.99 11.56 -23.24
N LEU A 338 -28.13 10.33 -22.76
CA LEU A 338 -27.01 9.57 -22.19
C LEU A 338 -26.71 8.33 -23.02
N THR A 339 -25.42 8.03 -23.17
CA THR A 339 -24.93 6.77 -23.72
C THR A 339 -24.02 6.10 -22.70
N VAL A 340 -24.28 4.84 -22.42
CA VAL A 340 -23.44 4.01 -21.55
C VAL A 340 -22.43 3.24 -22.39
N ALA A 341 -21.16 3.30 -21.98
CA ALA A 341 -20.05 2.54 -22.50
C ALA A 341 -19.67 1.42 -21.53
N LEU A 342 -19.67 0.16 -21.99
CA LEU A 342 -19.28 -1.03 -21.23
C LEU A 342 -18.07 -1.71 -21.88
N ASN A 343 -17.27 -2.41 -21.08
CA ASN A 343 -16.01 -3.02 -21.52
C ASN A 343 -15.09 -1.99 -22.24
N SER A 344 -14.92 -0.83 -21.61
CA SER A 344 -14.19 0.32 -22.17
C SER A 344 -12.99 0.69 -21.30
N THR A 345 -12.10 -0.28 -21.05
CA THR A 345 -10.84 0.00 -20.32
C THR A 345 -9.89 0.90 -21.09
N ASP A 346 -10.06 1.02 -22.41
CA ASP A 346 -9.46 2.04 -23.27
C ASP A 346 -10.58 2.83 -23.98
N MET A 347 -10.73 4.11 -23.63
CA MET A 347 -11.74 5.01 -24.22
C MET A 347 -11.48 5.34 -25.70
N MET A 348 -10.32 5.01 -26.24
CA MET A 348 -10.03 5.06 -27.68
C MET A 348 -10.55 3.82 -28.43
N SER A 349 -10.88 2.75 -27.71
CA SER A 349 -11.40 1.50 -28.25
C SER A 349 -12.61 1.04 -27.42
N ILE A 350 -13.71 1.78 -27.54
CA ILE A 350 -14.94 1.51 -26.79
C ILE A 350 -15.52 0.14 -27.17
N GLY A 351 -15.75 -0.71 -26.17
CA GLY A 351 -16.28 -2.07 -26.37
C GLY A 351 -17.74 -2.09 -26.80
N THR A 352 -18.65 -1.65 -25.92
CA THR A 352 -20.11 -1.66 -26.19
C THR A 352 -20.74 -0.32 -25.81
N LEU A 353 -21.46 0.30 -26.76
CA LEU A 353 -22.29 1.48 -26.52
C LEU A 353 -23.78 1.11 -26.50
N ILE A 354 -24.49 1.62 -25.50
CA ILE A 354 -25.93 1.45 -25.34
C ILE A 354 -26.56 2.78 -24.90
N SER A 355 -27.56 3.26 -25.62
CA SER A 355 -28.30 4.46 -25.23
C SER A 355 -29.14 4.23 -23.97
N VAL A 356 -29.37 5.28 -23.20
CA VAL A 356 -30.28 5.26 -22.05
C VAL A 356 -31.69 5.63 -22.50
N SER A 357 -32.67 4.82 -22.07
CA SER A 357 -34.09 5.01 -22.37
C SER A 357 -34.86 5.74 -21.27
N HIS A 358 -34.41 5.62 -20.02
CA HIS A 358 -35.04 6.27 -18.88
C HIS A 358 -33.99 6.60 -17.81
N ILE A 359 -34.16 7.75 -17.17
CA ILE A 359 -33.29 8.27 -16.11
C ILE A 359 -34.17 8.47 -14.88
N ASN A 360 -33.78 7.90 -13.75
CA ASN A 360 -34.47 8.05 -12.48
C ASN A 360 -33.50 8.50 -11.39
N SER A 361 -33.47 9.80 -11.10
CA SER A 361 -32.70 10.36 -9.99
C SER A 361 -33.47 10.22 -8.68
N HIS A 362 -32.76 9.97 -7.58
CA HIS A 362 -33.41 9.84 -6.28
C HIS A 362 -34.21 11.11 -5.92
N PRO A 363 -35.48 11.00 -5.49
CA PRO A 363 -36.37 12.16 -5.32
C PRO A 363 -35.90 13.15 -4.25
N ASN A 364 -35.06 12.72 -3.30
CA ASN A 364 -34.51 13.57 -2.24
C ASN A 364 -33.14 14.18 -2.58
N TYR A 365 -32.60 13.88 -3.78
CA TYR A 365 -31.30 14.40 -4.23
C TYR A 365 -31.23 15.91 -4.06
N SER A 366 -30.15 16.37 -3.43
CA SER A 366 -29.88 17.79 -3.28
C SER A 366 -28.38 18.04 -3.33
N TRP A 367 -27.94 18.63 -4.44
CA TRP A 367 -26.58 19.15 -4.61
C TRP A 367 -26.18 20.07 -3.46
N LEU A 368 -27.06 21.03 -3.11
CA LEU A 368 -26.79 22.03 -2.07
C LEU A 368 -26.55 21.40 -0.70
N LEU A 369 -27.26 20.32 -0.38
CA LEU A 369 -27.16 19.63 0.91
C LEU A 369 -26.19 18.44 0.88
N GLY A 370 -25.61 18.12 -0.29
CA GLY A 370 -24.74 16.96 -0.49
C GLY A 370 -25.39 15.67 -0.01
N ARG A 371 -26.61 15.37 -0.47
CA ARG A 371 -27.34 14.16 -0.03
C ARG A 371 -28.06 13.46 -1.18
N ASP A 372 -28.26 12.16 -0.98
CA ASP A 372 -29.04 11.29 -1.85
C ASP A 372 -28.58 11.34 -3.31
N ASP A 373 -27.26 11.42 -3.50
CA ASP A 373 -26.61 11.54 -4.80
C ASP A 373 -26.49 10.18 -5.48
N ILE A 374 -27.62 9.71 -6.03
CA ILE A 374 -27.75 8.43 -6.72
C ILE A 374 -28.85 8.51 -7.79
N ALA A 375 -28.59 7.91 -8.94
CA ALA A 375 -29.54 7.77 -10.03
C ALA A 375 -29.45 6.37 -10.67
N ILE A 376 -30.58 5.90 -11.20
CA ILE A 376 -30.70 4.67 -11.97
C ILE A 376 -30.92 5.02 -13.44
N LEU A 377 -30.10 4.42 -14.30
CA LEU A 377 -30.21 4.50 -15.77
C LEU A 377 -30.77 3.19 -16.31
N THR A 378 -31.86 3.27 -17.08
CA THR A 378 -32.43 2.12 -17.80
C THR A 378 -31.88 2.09 -19.23
N LEU A 379 -31.11 1.06 -19.55
CA LEU A 379 -30.56 0.86 -20.89
C LEU A 379 -31.68 0.65 -21.94
N SER A 380 -31.46 1.03 -23.19
CA SER A 380 -32.43 0.84 -24.28
C SER A 380 -32.54 -0.61 -24.75
N ARG A 381 -31.51 -1.42 -24.47
CA ARG A 381 -31.45 -2.86 -24.70
C ARG A 381 -30.60 -3.52 -23.61
N ASP A 382 -30.71 -4.83 -23.46
CA ASP A 382 -29.90 -5.59 -22.52
C ASP A 382 -28.41 -5.53 -22.90
N ALA A 383 -27.56 -5.39 -21.89
CA ALA A 383 -26.12 -5.48 -22.02
C ALA A 383 -25.70 -6.93 -22.36
N PRO A 384 -24.72 -7.13 -23.25
CA PRO A 384 -24.22 -8.45 -23.63
C PRO A 384 -23.30 -9.03 -22.53
N VAL A 385 -23.89 -9.43 -21.40
CA VAL A 385 -23.17 -9.99 -20.24
C VAL A 385 -22.50 -11.33 -20.61
N ASP A 386 -21.21 -11.48 -20.25
CA ASP A 386 -20.35 -12.62 -20.61
C ASP A 386 -19.56 -13.21 -19.42
N ASP A 387 -19.84 -12.76 -18.20
CA ASP A 387 -19.18 -13.13 -16.94
C ASP A 387 -17.67 -12.83 -16.82
N VAL A 388 -17.04 -12.29 -17.88
CA VAL A 388 -15.59 -12.02 -17.96
C VAL A 388 -15.30 -10.53 -18.07
N THR A 389 -15.87 -9.86 -19.08
CA THR A 389 -15.57 -8.45 -19.41
C THR A 389 -16.76 -7.52 -19.19
N ILE A 390 -17.98 -8.04 -19.29
CA ILE A 390 -19.22 -7.33 -18.96
C ILE A 390 -19.98 -8.20 -17.98
N ARG A 391 -19.99 -7.79 -16.71
CA ARG A 391 -20.72 -8.50 -15.66
C ARG A 391 -21.29 -7.51 -14.65
N PRO A 392 -22.57 -7.63 -14.27
CA PRO A 392 -23.13 -6.85 -13.19
C PRO A 392 -22.35 -7.05 -11.87
N ILE A 393 -22.21 -5.98 -11.09
CA ILE A 393 -21.69 -6.08 -9.73
C ILE A 393 -22.69 -6.81 -8.85
N GLN A 394 -22.20 -7.50 -7.82
CA GLN A 394 -23.10 -8.06 -6.81
C GLN A 394 -23.52 -6.98 -5.83
N MET A 395 -24.80 -7.00 -5.45
CA MET A 395 -25.31 -6.07 -4.45
C MET A 395 -24.97 -6.52 -3.02
N PRO A 396 -24.90 -5.59 -2.06
CA PRO A 396 -24.88 -5.92 -0.64
C PRO A 396 -26.08 -6.77 -0.25
N ARG A 397 -25.91 -7.58 0.79
CA ARG A 397 -27.01 -8.28 1.44
C ARG A 397 -27.77 -7.35 2.37
N ARG A 398 -29.02 -7.68 2.70
CA ARG A 398 -29.76 -7.01 3.78
C ARG A 398 -29.03 -7.16 5.11
N SER A 399 -28.34 -8.29 5.34
CA SER A 399 -27.44 -8.48 6.48
C SER A 399 -26.23 -7.51 6.54
N ASP A 400 -25.90 -6.83 5.45
CA ASP A 400 -24.79 -5.87 5.39
C ASP A 400 -25.22 -4.46 5.84
N VAL A 401 -26.53 -4.20 6.00
CA VAL A 401 -27.06 -2.93 6.52
C VAL A 401 -26.55 -2.68 7.94
N GLY A 402 -26.07 -1.46 8.19
CA GLY A 402 -25.48 -1.06 9.47
C GLY A 402 -24.01 -1.46 9.65
N LYS A 403 -23.40 -2.24 8.74
CA LYS A 403 -21.95 -2.46 8.76
C LYS A 403 -21.21 -1.13 8.52
N SER A 404 -20.22 -0.83 9.36
CA SER A 404 -19.44 0.41 9.24
C SER A 404 -18.52 0.38 8.01
N PHE A 405 -18.01 -0.81 7.68
CA PHE A 405 -16.93 -1.09 6.73
C PHE A 405 -15.59 -0.40 7.07
N VAL A 406 -15.47 0.31 8.19
CA VAL A 406 -14.24 1.02 8.57
C VAL A 406 -13.06 0.06 8.58
N ASP A 407 -11.93 0.51 8.03
CA ASP A 407 -10.69 -0.25 7.82
C ASP A 407 -10.78 -1.40 6.79
N TRP A 408 -11.95 -1.63 6.19
CA TRP A 408 -12.04 -2.56 5.06
C TRP A 408 -11.40 -1.92 3.84
N SER A 409 -10.71 -2.73 3.05
CA SER A 409 -10.17 -2.25 1.79
C SER A 409 -11.27 -2.17 0.75
N ALA A 410 -11.43 -0.98 0.20
CA ALA A 410 -12.42 -0.65 -0.80
C ALA A 410 -11.71 -0.22 -2.09
N THR A 411 -12.16 -0.79 -3.21
CA THR A 411 -11.67 -0.43 -4.54
C THR A 411 -12.62 0.58 -5.16
N THR A 412 -12.10 1.76 -5.46
CA THR A 412 -12.76 2.80 -6.25
C THR A 412 -12.20 2.80 -7.66
N ALA A 413 -13.05 2.94 -8.67
CA ALA A 413 -12.62 2.94 -10.07
C ALA A 413 -13.36 3.98 -10.91
N GLY A 414 -12.72 4.43 -11.99
CA GLY A 414 -13.31 5.35 -12.96
C GLY A 414 -12.30 5.89 -13.97
N TRP A 415 -12.75 6.84 -14.78
CA TRP A 415 -11.98 7.47 -15.86
C TRP A 415 -11.74 8.96 -15.62
N GLY A 416 -11.86 9.41 -14.38
CA GLY A 416 -11.60 10.78 -14.00
C GLY A 416 -10.14 11.15 -14.15
N ASN A 417 -9.86 12.44 -14.08
CA ASN A 417 -8.51 12.97 -14.25
C ASN A 417 -7.56 12.52 -13.13
N THR A 418 -6.27 12.41 -13.42
CA THR A 418 -5.25 11.93 -12.47
C THR A 418 -4.89 12.93 -11.36
N GLY A 419 -5.55 14.09 -11.32
CA GLY A 419 -5.34 15.13 -10.32
C GLY A 419 -4.01 15.90 -10.41
N ASN A 420 -3.22 15.73 -11.48
CA ASN A 420 -1.88 16.34 -11.60
C ASN A 420 -1.81 17.73 -12.28
N ARG A 421 -2.88 18.21 -12.94
CA ARG A 421 -2.95 19.46 -13.76
C ARG A 421 -1.92 19.49 -14.93
N ASP A 422 -2.18 19.97 -16.15
CA ASP A 422 -3.32 20.64 -16.79
C ASP A 422 -3.62 19.96 -18.16
N ASN A 423 -4.86 20.09 -18.63
CA ASN A 423 -5.35 19.66 -19.96
C ASN A 423 -5.46 18.15 -20.24
N GLU A 424 -5.50 17.32 -19.20
CA GLU A 424 -5.82 15.90 -19.40
C GLU A 424 -7.24 15.77 -19.99
N PRO A 425 -7.42 14.97 -21.07
CA PRO A 425 -8.74 14.72 -21.62
C PRO A 425 -9.64 14.08 -20.55
N ILE A 426 -10.90 14.50 -20.53
CA ILE A 426 -11.94 13.89 -19.72
C ILE A 426 -12.94 13.24 -20.68
N PRO A 427 -13.18 11.91 -20.59
CA PRO A 427 -12.51 10.93 -19.72
C PRO A 427 -11.02 10.72 -20.05
N THR A 428 -10.26 10.19 -19.09
CA THR A 428 -8.91 9.67 -19.35
C THR A 428 -8.97 8.45 -20.26
N GLN A 429 -7.87 8.18 -20.98
CA GLN A 429 -7.85 7.07 -21.94
C GLN A 429 -8.09 5.73 -21.25
N HIS A 430 -7.45 5.50 -20.10
CA HIS A 430 -7.48 4.20 -19.44
C HIS A 430 -8.37 4.23 -18.20
N LEU A 431 -9.17 3.17 -18.01
CA LEU A 431 -9.86 2.94 -16.75
C LEU A 431 -8.80 2.76 -15.65
N GLN A 432 -8.98 3.46 -14.54
CA GLN A 432 -8.10 3.38 -13.39
C GLN A 432 -8.87 2.93 -12.15
N PHE A 433 -8.17 2.31 -11.22
CA PHE A 433 -8.71 1.99 -9.91
C PHE A 433 -7.67 2.22 -8.81
N ALA A 434 -8.15 2.62 -7.65
CA ALA A 434 -7.36 2.70 -6.42
C ALA A 434 -8.04 1.85 -5.35
N THR A 435 -7.24 1.20 -4.53
CA THR A 435 -7.73 0.40 -3.40
C THR A 435 -7.24 1.04 -2.13
N ASP A 436 -8.16 1.44 -1.26
CA ASP A 436 -7.89 2.23 -0.07
C ASP A 436 -8.83 1.81 1.07
N SER A 437 -8.43 2.06 2.31
CA SER A 437 -9.27 1.73 3.48
C SER A 437 -10.48 2.66 3.58
N VAL A 438 -11.66 2.11 3.86
CA VAL A 438 -12.83 2.89 4.29
C VAL A 438 -12.49 3.64 5.58
N SER A 439 -12.63 4.95 5.52
CA SER A 439 -12.44 5.86 6.64
C SER A 439 -13.73 6.01 7.43
N SER A 440 -13.63 6.26 8.74
CA SER A 440 -14.82 6.60 9.52
C SER A 440 -15.40 7.94 9.07
N ASN A 441 -16.73 8.06 9.15
CA ASN A 441 -17.41 9.32 8.82
C ASN A 441 -16.94 10.48 9.72
N LEU A 442 -16.49 10.20 10.95
CA LEU A 442 -15.89 11.20 11.84
C LEU A 442 -14.61 11.81 11.26
N ILE A 443 -13.70 10.98 10.75
CA ILE A 443 -12.46 11.47 10.09
C ILE A 443 -12.82 12.27 8.83
N CYS A 444 -13.80 11.78 8.08
CA CYS A 444 -14.30 12.47 6.89
C CYS A 444 -14.92 13.84 7.22
N GLN A 445 -15.63 13.96 8.35
CA GLN A 445 -16.23 15.21 8.82
C GLN A 445 -15.22 16.31 9.14
N LEU A 446 -13.97 15.95 9.44
CA LEU A 446 -12.88 16.92 9.59
C LEU A 446 -12.57 17.66 8.28
N SER A 447 -12.89 17.03 7.13
CA SER A 447 -12.75 17.61 5.79
C SER A 447 -14.08 18.15 5.24
N TYR A 448 -15.20 17.50 5.58
CA TYR A 448 -16.54 17.82 5.06
C TYR A 448 -17.59 17.77 6.18
N ALA A 449 -17.94 18.92 6.76
CA ALA A 449 -18.82 19.00 7.93
C ALA A 449 -20.24 18.43 7.74
N TRP A 450 -20.64 18.08 6.51
CA TRP A 450 -22.00 17.74 6.11
C TRP A 450 -22.15 16.22 5.87
N VAL A 451 -21.08 15.44 6.08
CA VAL A 451 -21.08 13.98 5.96
C VAL A 451 -22.02 13.36 7.01
N ARG A 452 -22.81 12.38 6.56
CA ARG A 452 -23.90 11.70 7.31
C ARG A 452 -23.75 10.19 7.24
N SER A 453 -24.59 9.43 7.95
CA SER A 453 -24.64 7.97 7.86
C SER A 453 -24.93 7.45 6.44
N THR A 454 -25.66 8.23 5.61
CA THR A 454 -25.91 7.94 4.18
C THR A 454 -24.67 8.05 3.29
N HIS A 455 -23.51 8.40 3.87
CA HIS A 455 -22.23 8.43 3.19
C HIS A 455 -21.31 7.32 3.70
N ILE A 456 -20.41 6.91 2.81
CA ILE A 456 -19.24 6.11 3.12
C ILE A 456 -18.02 6.86 2.57
N CYS A 457 -16.97 6.97 3.39
CA CYS A 457 -15.75 7.66 2.99
C CYS A 457 -14.63 6.67 2.79
N VAL A 458 -13.84 6.84 1.73
CA VAL A 458 -12.68 5.99 1.43
C VAL A 458 -11.44 6.88 1.48
N ALA A 459 -10.38 6.40 2.12
CA ALA A 459 -9.11 7.11 2.09
C ALA A 459 -8.61 7.22 0.63
N THR A 460 -7.67 8.12 0.36
CA THR A 460 -7.18 8.40 -1.00
C THR A 460 -5.65 8.38 -1.01
N ASN A 461 -5.07 7.48 -0.22
CA ASN A 461 -3.64 7.40 -0.10
C ASN A 461 -3.05 6.65 -1.28
N ASN A 462 -3.80 5.69 -1.82
CA ASN A 462 -3.41 4.93 -2.99
C ASN A 462 -3.92 5.53 -4.30
N GLY A 463 -4.80 6.52 -4.23
CA GLY A 463 -5.37 7.22 -5.37
C GLY A 463 -6.78 7.66 -4.99
N GLY A 464 -7.19 8.83 -5.47
CA GLY A 464 -8.51 9.38 -5.17
C GLY A 464 -9.32 9.52 -6.45
N PRO A 465 -10.64 9.37 -6.38
CA PRO A 465 -11.54 9.88 -7.41
C PRO A 465 -11.29 11.36 -7.68
N CYS A 466 -11.58 11.76 -8.90
CA CYS A 466 -11.43 13.12 -9.38
C CYS A 466 -12.60 13.46 -10.31
N ASN A 467 -12.51 14.58 -11.04
CA ASN A 467 -13.58 14.98 -11.95
C ASN A 467 -13.76 13.90 -13.02
N ALA A 468 -15.01 13.56 -13.34
CA ALA A 468 -15.47 12.45 -14.18
C ALA A 468 -15.46 11.03 -13.56
N ASP A 469 -15.00 10.88 -12.30
CA ASP A 469 -15.21 9.65 -11.53
C ASP A 469 -16.57 9.61 -10.84
N GLU A 470 -17.34 10.71 -10.84
CA GLU A 470 -18.67 10.76 -10.22
C GLU A 470 -19.56 9.66 -10.80
N GLY A 471 -20.26 8.94 -9.93
CA GLY A 471 -21.03 7.75 -10.28
C GLY A 471 -20.24 6.44 -10.33
N GLY A 472 -18.92 6.48 -10.20
CA GLY A 472 -18.05 5.30 -10.22
C GLY A 472 -18.24 4.36 -9.04
N PRO A 473 -17.91 3.06 -9.18
CA PRO A 473 -18.12 2.06 -8.14
C PRO A 473 -17.13 2.22 -6.98
N VAL A 474 -17.62 1.96 -5.76
CA VAL A 474 -16.79 1.60 -4.60
C VAL A 474 -17.18 0.19 -4.15
N THR A 475 -16.23 -0.74 -4.24
CA THR A 475 -16.49 -2.16 -3.97
C THR A 475 -15.62 -2.68 -2.84
N VAL A 476 -16.11 -3.68 -2.11
CA VAL A 476 -15.30 -4.46 -1.15
C VAL A 476 -15.32 -5.93 -1.53
N ARG A 477 -14.34 -6.68 -1.04
CA ARG A 477 -14.24 -8.13 -1.23
C ARG A 477 -14.29 -8.85 0.11
N GLU A 478 -15.25 -9.75 0.27
CA GLU A 478 -15.44 -10.56 1.48
C GLU A 478 -15.75 -12.01 1.09
N ALA A 479 -15.02 -12.98 1.66
CA ALA A 479 -15.23 -14.42 1.40
C ALA A 479 -15.34 -14.78 -0.10
N GLY A 480 -14.50 -14.16 -0.94
CA GLY A 480 -14.49 -14.37 -2.40
C GLY A 480 -15.55 -13.60 -3.18
N ARG A 481 -16.44 -12.88 -2.49
CA ARG A 481 -17.52 -12.07 -3.06
C ARG A 481 -17.09 -10.61 -3.19
N THR A 482 -17.15 -10.04 -4.40
CA THR A 482 -16.96 -8.60 -4.61
C THR A 482 -18.33 -7.95 -4.78
N TYR A 483 -18.66 -6.96 -3.93
CA TYR A 483 -19.96 -6.29 -3.95
C TYR A 483 -19.84 -4.77 -3.73
N LEU A 484 -20.86 -4.04 -4.17
CA LEU A 484 -20.89 -2.58 -4.21
C LEU A 484 -21.29 -1.97 -2.86
N ILE A 485 -20.42 -1.21 -2.21
CA ILE A 485 -20.73 -0.52 -0.94
C ILE A 485 -21.00 0.98 -1.12
N GLY A 486 -20.55 1.56 -2.24
CA GLY A 486 -20.70 2.98 -2.50
C GLY A 486 -20.70 3.36 -3.97
N ILE A 487 -21.22 4.54 -4.26
CA ILE A 487 -21.11 5.22 -5.55
C ILE A 487 -20.40 6.54 -5.31
N HIS A 488 -19.33 6.83 -6.05
CA HIS A 488 -18.62 8.09 -5.89
C HIS A 488 -19.52 9.30 -6.14
N SER A 489 -19.55 10.22 -5.18
CA SER A 489 -20.46 11.36 -5.18
C SER A 489 -19.69 12.65 -5.34
N PHE A 490 -18.80 12.97 -4.39
CA PHE A 490 -18.00 14.18 -4.46
C PHE A 490 -16.63 14.03 -3.81
N HIS A 491 -15.73 14.92 -4.23
CA HIS A 491 -14.35 15.00 -3.77
C HIS A 491 -13.98 16.46 -3.49
N PHE A 492 -12.87 16.67 -2.77
CA PHE A 492 -12.24 17.97 -2.60
C PHE A 492 -11.27 18.23 -3.75
N ASN A 493 -11.51 19.30 -4.50
CA ASN A 493 -10.59 19.76 -5.53
C ASN A 493 -9.66 20.83 -4.95
N GLY A 494 -8.43 20.44 -4.64
CA GLY A 494 -7.42 21.29 -4.01
C GLY A 494 -6.31 21.74 -4.95
N ILE A 495 -5.42 22.60 -4.43
CA ILE A 495 -4.19 23.02 -5.15
C ILE A 495 -3.29 21.82 -5.48
N ARG A 496 -3.39 20.70 -4.73
CA ARG A 496 -2.59 19.49 -4.89
C ARG A 496 -3.24 18.39 -5.75
N GLY A 497 -4.39 18.67 -6.35
CA GLY A 497 -5.22 17.69 -7.07
C GLY A 497 -6.47 17.27 -6.29
N CYS A 498 -7.19 16.28 -6.82
CA CYS A 498 -8.37 15.73 -6.16
C CYS A 498 -7.97 14.88 -4.94
N ASP A 499 -8.66 15.11 -3.83
CA ASP A 499 -8.64 14.34 -2.59
C ASP A 499 -7.27 13.98 -2.00
N ARG A 500 -6.14 14.50 -2.50
CA ARG A 500 -4.81 14.12 -1.97
C ARG A 500 -4.68 14.48 -0.49
N GLY A 501 -4.77 13.45 0.36
CA GLY A 501 -4.73 13.58 1.82
C GLY A 501 -6.07 13.88 2.49
N ARG A 502 -7.20 13.71 1.79
CA ARG A 502 -8.57 13.79 2.32
C ARG A 502 -9.39 12.60 1.83
N PRO A 503 -10.23 11.98 2.67
CA PRO A 503 -11.09 10.89 2.21
C PRO A 503 -12.05 11.36 1.11
N ALA A 504 -12.25 10.53 0.08
CA ALA A 504 -13.29 10.72 -0.91
C ALA A 504 -14.65 10.35 -0.32
N VAL A 505 -15.72 11.01 -0.79
CA VAL A 505 -17.07 10.80 -0.26
C VAL A 505 -17.95 10.10 -1.30
N HIS A 506 -18.66 9.07 -0.84
CA HIS A 506 -19.48 8.21 -1.68
C HIS A 506 -20.86 8.02 -1.05
N THR A 507 -21.89 7.89 -1.89
CA THR A 507 -23.25 7.52 -1.46
C THR A 507 -23.24 6.08 -0.97
N ARG A 508 -23.66 5.81 0.28
CA ARG A 508 -23.64 4.47 0.91
C ARG A 508 -24.77 3.59 0.36
N ILE A 509 -24.44 2.56 -0.43
CA ILE A 509 -25.45 1.72 -1.11
C ILE A 509 -26.35 0.95 -0.15
N THR A 510 -25.88 0.55 1.03
CA THR A 510 -26.70 -0.18 2.01
C THR A 510 -27.93 0.61 2.49
N GLU A 511 -27.93 1.94 2.36
CA GLU A 511 -29.05 2.80 2.75
C GLU A 511 -30.10 2.98 1.62
N TYR A 512 -29.81 2.53 0.40
CA TYR A 512 -30.69 2.70 -0.77
C TYR A 512 -31.13 1.38 -1.39
N LEU A 513 -30.92 0.24 -0.70
CA LEU A 513 -31.26 -1.09 -1.23
C LEU A 513 -32.75 -1.20 -1.59
N ASP A 514 -33.65 -0.70 -0.75
CA ASP A 514 -35.09 -0.72 -1.01
C ASP A 514 -35.45 0.14 -2.24
N TRP A 515 -34.92 1.35 -2.32
CA TRP A 515 -35.14 2.23 -3.48
C TRP A 515 -34.60 1.62 -4.78
N ILE A 516 -33.45 0.94 -4.73
CA ILE A 516 -32.88 0.26 -5.91
C ILE A 516 -33.78 -0.90 -6.35
N GLU A 517 -34.25 -1.73 -5.43
CA GLU A 517 -35.14 -2.87 -5.70
C GLU A 517 -36.50 -2.42 -6.25
N GLU A 518 -37.04 -1.30 -5.77
CA GLU A 518 -38.31 -0.72 -6.27
C GLU A 518 -38.19 -0.13 -7.69
N ASN A 519 -36.99 0.24 -8.12
CA ASN A 519 -36.76 1.01 -9.36
C ASN A 519 -35.87 0.29 -10.39
N SER A 520 -35.58 -1.00 -10.18
CA SER A 520 -34.80 -1.84 -11.10
C SER A 520 -35.28 -3.30 -11.06
N ASP A 521 -34.59 -4.18 -11.79
CA ASP A 521 -34.81 -5.64 -11.75
C ASP A 521 -33.87 -6.38 -10.80
N VAL A 522 -33.11 -5.64 -9.99
CA VAL A 522 -32.17 -6.17 -9.01
C VAL A 522 -32.91 -6.77 -7.82
N VAL A 523 -32.55 -7.99 -7.44
CA VAL A 523 -33.06 -8.65 -6.23
C VAL A 523 -31.99 -8.59 -5.15
N VAL A 524 -32.32 -7.96 -4.02
CA VAL A 524 -31.37 -7.81 -2.91
C VAL A 524 -31.30 -9.11 -2.11
N PRO A 525 -30.13 -9.76 -2.00
CA PRO A 525 -30.01 -11.00 -1.24
C PRO A 525 -30.22 -10.76 0.25
N ALA A 526 -30.78 -11.76 0.94
CA ALA A 526 -31.01 -11.73 2.39
C ALA A 526 -29.70 -11.53 3.19
#